data_AF-A0A495ZM62-F1
#
_entry.id   AF-A0A495ZM62-F1
#
_cell.length_a   1.000
_cell.length_b   1.000
_cell.length_c   1.000
_cell.angle_alpha   90.00
_cell.angle_beta   90.00
_cell.angle_gamma   90.00
#
_symmetry.space_group_name_H-M   'P 1'
#
loop_
_entity.id
_entity.type
_entity.pdbx_description
1 polymer ?
#
loop_
_entity_poly.entity_id
_entity_poly.type
_entity_poly.pdbx_seq_one_letter_code
_entity_poly.pdbx_strand_id
1 'polypeptide(L)'
;MKPRYFLLPILIILACSNRNTPQAVSEDFIYNYYQHADQAAALQLSHGLAAEKLQDEIARVSEVRSLDQQINEMPKIEYELIGTEEEPTHVLFNYRLTIKSRGATTHTRNVIINTEQIDGHWKVVNFDEY
;
A
#
# COMPACT_ATOMS: atom_id res chain seq x y z
N MET A 1 4.54 8.82 -61.37
CA MET A 1 5.36 8.23 -60.29
C MET A 1 4.62 8.41 -58.98
N LYS A 2 4.23 7.32 -58.29
CA LYS A 2 3.47 7.37 -57.01
C LYS A 2 4.44 7.47 -55.82
N PRO A 3 4.20 8.34 -54.84
CA PRO A 3 5.01 8.36 -53.62
C PRO A 3 4.66 7.13 -52.77
N ARG A 4 5.68 6.36 -52.42
CA ARG A 4 5.60 5.26 -51.45
C ARG A 4 5.61 5.89 -50.06
N TYR A 5 4.46 5.85 -49.37
CA TYR A 5 4.40 6.18 -47.95
C TYR A 5 5.18 5.11 -47.18
N PHE A 6 6.35 5.52 -46.65
CA PHE A 6 7.14 4.70 -45.74
C PHE A 6 6.45 4.78 -44.37
N LEU A 7 5.62 3.79 -44.06
CA LEU A 7 5.02 3.60 -42.74
C LEU A 7 6.14 3.31 -41.73
N LEU A 8 6.52 4.32 -40.95
CA LEU A 8 7.38 4.17 -39.78
C LEU A 8 6.51 3.61 -38.64
N PRO A 9 6.75 2.39 -38.13
CA PRO A 9 6.02 1.91 -36.97
C PRO A 9 6.55 2.65 -35.73
N ILE A 10 5.68 3.42 -35.09
CA ILE A 10 5.94 4.01 -33.78
C ILE A 10 5.99 2.85 -32.77
N LEU A 11 7.20 2.53 -32.30
CA LEU A 11 7.43 1.58 -31.21
C LEU A 11 7.04 2.26 -29.89
N ILE A 12 5.78 2.11 -29.47
CA ILE A 12 5.36 2.50 -28.12
C ILE A 12 5.93 1.46 -27.16
N ILE A 13 7.08 1.78 -26.56
CA ILE A 13 7.66 0.97 -25.49
C ILE A 13 6.75 1.15 -24.28
N LEU A 14 5.98 0.10 -23.96
CA LEU A 14 5.24 -0.06 -22.72
C LEU A 14 6.24 0.00 -21.56
N ALA A 15 6.45 1.18 -20.97
CA ALA A 15 7.01 1.30 -19.65
C ALA A 15 5.95 0.81 -18.65
N CYS A 16 5.79 -0.51 -18.55
CA CYS A 16 5.16 -1.11 -17.38
C CYS A 16 6.06 -0.76 -16.19
N SER A 17 5.67 0.26 -15.43
CA SER A 17 6.30 0.64 -14.18
C SER A 17 6.50 -0.60 -13.32
N ASN A 18 7.76 -0.95 -13.03
CA ASN A 18 8.05 -2.05 -12.13
C ASN A 18 7.58 -1.64 -10.72
N ARG A 19 6.47 -2.22 -10.26
CA ARG A 19 5.92 -2.00 -8.91
C ARG A 19 6.68 -2.75 -7.82
N ASN A 20 7.69 -3.56 -8.16
CA ASN A 20 8.57 -4.22 -7.20
C ASN A 20 9.70 -3.28 -6.75
N THR A 21 9.33 -2.17 -6.12
CA THR A 21 10.25 -1.24 -5.44
C THR A 21 9.80 -1.08 -3.99
N PRO A 22 10.69 -0.73 -3.05
CA PRO A 22 10.31 -0.60 -1.64
C PRO A 22 9.18 0.42 -1.45
N GLN A 23 9.29 1.57 -2.11
CA GLN A 23 8.27 2.63 -2.05
C GLN A 23 6.93 2.21 -2.69
N ALA A 24 6.96 1.54 -3.84
CA ALA A 24 5.71 1.10 -4.49
C ALA A 24 4.96 0.09 -3.62
N VAL A 25 5.67 -0.82 -2.97
CA VAL A 25 5.10 -1.82 -2.06
C VAL A 25 4.54 -1.18 -0.79
N SER A 26 5.21 -0.17 -0.21
CA SER A 26 4.67 0.56 0.95
C SER A 26 3.43 1.38 0.60
N GLU A 27 3.38 1.99 -0.59
CA GLU A 27 2.19 2.69 -1.09
C GLU A 27 1.02 1.74 -1.38
N ASP A 28 1.29 0.59 -2.00
CA ASP A 28 0.27 -0.47 -2.21
C ASP A 28 -0.25 -1.00 -0.88
N PHE A 29 0.61 -1.11 0.13
CA PHE A 29 0.19 -1.50 1.47
C PHE A 29 -0.75 -0.44 2.08
N ILE A 30 -0.44 0.85 1.99
CA ILE A 30 -1.32 1.92 2.48
C ILE A 30 -2.67 1.90 1.77
N TYR A 31 -2.65 1.74 0.45
CA TYR A 31 -3.84 1.67 -0.36
C TYR A 31 -4.77 0.53 0.12
N ASN A 32 -4.24 -0.67 0.25
CA ASN A 32 -5.04 -1.83 0.64
C ASN A 32 -5.47 -1.77 2.11
N TYR A 33 -4.53 -1.56 3.03
CA TYR A 33 -4.76 -1.65 4.46
C TYR A 33 -5.51 -0.42 5.01
N TYR A 34 -5.02 0.79 4.78
CA TYR A 34 -5.62 1.99 5.35
C TYR A 34 -6.78 2.51 4.51
N GLN A 35 -6.62 2.66 3.20
CA GLN A 35 -7.65 3.31 2.37
C GLN A 35 -8.83 2.41 2.04
N HIS A 36 -8.62 1.09 1.91
CA HIS A 36 -9.66 0.13 1.50
C HIS A 36 -10.03 -0.90 2.58
N ALA A 37 -9.33 -0.89 3.73
CA ALA A 37 -9.55 -1.84 4.82
C ALA A 37 -9.50 -3.31 4.35
N ASP A 38 -8.77 -3.57 3.26
CA ASP A 38 -8.55 -4.88 2.67
C ASP A 38 -7.26 -5.49 3.26
N GLN A 39 -7.41 -6.05 4.45
CA GLN A 39 -6.32 -6.72 5.15
C GLN A 39 -5.80 -7.94 4.38
N ALA A 40 -6.63 -8.59 3.56
CA ALA A 40 -6.24 -9.76 2.79
C ALA A 40 -5.30 -9.37 1.63
N ALA A 41 -5.60 -8.29 0.91
CA ALA A 41 -4.70 -7.74 -0.10
C ALA A 41 -3.40 -7.20 0.53
N ALA A 42 -3.49 -6.52 1.67
CA ALA A 42 -2.30 -6.06 2.40
C ALA A 42 -1.41 -7.23 2.88
N LEU A 43 -2.01 -8.36 3.27
CA LEU A 43 -1.29 -9.55 3.68
C LEU A 43 -0.44 -10.14 2.54
N GLN A 44 -0.91 -10.07 1.29
CA GLN A 44 -0.15 -10.55 0.13
C GLN A 44 1.13 -9.74 -0.11
N LEU A 45 1.17 -8.48 0.35
CA LEU A 45 2.32 -7.59 0.27
C LEU A 45 3.27 -7.72 1.48
N SER A 46 2.87 -8.51 2.48
CA SER A 46 3.54 -8.57 3.78
C SER A 46 4.37 -9.84 3.97
N HIS A 47 5.37 -9.75 4.84
CA HIS A 47 6.15 -10.87 5.35
C HIS A 47 6.51 -10.63 6.82
N GLY A 48 7.05 -11.62 7.53
CA GLY A 48 7.50 -11.48 8.91
C GLY A 48 6.42 -10.91 9.85
N LEU A 49 6.80 -9.95 10.69
CA LEU A 49 5.94 -9.38 11.72
C LEU A 49 4.69 -8.68 11.15
N ALA A 50 4.80 -8.04 9.99
CA ALA A 50 3.63 -7.43 9.32
C ALA A 50 2.59 -8.47 8.93
N ALA A 51 3.02 -9.63 8.42
CA ALA A 51 2.11 -10.72 8.06
C ALA A 51 1.43 -11.32 9.30
N GLU A 52 2.17 -11.52 10.39
CA GLU A 52 1.64 -11.98 11.68
C GLU A 52 0.58 -11.01 12.24
N LYS A 53 0.89 -9.71 12.28
CA LYS A 53 -0.04 -8.66 12.72
C LYS A 53 -1.37 -8.70 11.95
N LEU A 54 -1.31 -8.81 10.63
CA LEU A 54 -2.50 -8.85 9.77
C LEU A 54 -3.28 -10.15 9.93
N GLN A 55 -2.61 -11.31 10.03
CA GLN A 55 -3.29 -12.60 10.25
C GLN A 55 -4.06 -12.59 11.57
N ASP A 56 -3.43 -12.10 12.63
CA ASP A 56 -4.03 -11.94 13.95
C ASP A 56 -5.24 -11.00 13.92
N GLU A 57 -5.13 -9.88 13.20
CA GLU A 57 -6.23 -8.93 13.05
C GLU A 57 -7.39 -9.52 12.25
N ILE A 58 -7.11 -10.18 11.12
CA ILE A 58 -8.12 -10.84 10.30
C ILE A 58 -8.87 -11.89 11.14
N ALA A 59 -8.16 -12.69 11.92
CA ALA A 59 -8.76 -13.67 12.82
C ALA A 59 -9.73 -13.01 13.82
N ARG A 60 -9.29 -11.94 14.51
CA ARG A 60 -10.12 -11.20 15.48
C ARG A 60 -11.35 -10.54 14.85
N VAL A 61 -11.20 -9.97 13.67
CA VAL A 61 -12.27 -9.19 13.01
C VAL A 61 -13.26 -10.10 12.26
N SER A 62 -12.86 -11.32 11.89
CA SER A 62 -13.73 -12.29 11.21
C SER A 62 -14.97 -12.64 12.04
N GLU A 63 -14.85 -12.70 13.37
CA GLU A 63 -15.96 -12.96 14.28
C GLU A 63 -17.00 -11.83 14.25
N VAL A 64 -16.55 -10.57 14.16
CA VAL A 64 -17.42 -9.37 14.17
C VAL A 64 -18.02 -9.09 12.79
N ARG A 65 -17.26 -9.26 11.71
CA ARG A 65 -17.75 -9.05 10.33
C ARG A 65 -18.83 -10.05 9.91
N SER A 66 -18.88 -11.23 10.53
CA SER A 66 -19.93 -12.23 10.29
C SER A 66 -21.32 -11.80 10.78
N LEU A 67 -21.39 -10.80 11.67
CA LEU A 67 -22.61 -10.30 12.28
C LEU A 67 -23.16 -9.07 11.53
N ASP A 68 -23.47 -9.19 10.24
CA ASP A 68 -24.30 -8.26 9.42
C ASP A 68 -24.12 -6.73 9.64
N GLN A 69 -22.98 -6.28 10.15
CA GLN A 69 -22.66 -4.86 10.24
C GLN A 69 -22.18 -4.42 8.86
N GLN A 70 -23.14 -4.06 8.01
CA GLN A 70 -22.90 -3.30 6.82
C GLN A 70 -22.13 -2.03 7.21
N ILE A 71 -20.82 -2.03 6.97
CA ILE A 71 -19.95 -0.86 7.13
C ILE A 71 -20.45 0.17 6.13
N ASN A 72 -21.38 1.01 6.58
CA ASN A 72 -22.17 1.84 5.68
C ASN A 72 -21.37 2.98 5.04
N GLU A 73 -20.13 3.25 5.48
CA GLU A 73 -19.19 4.13 4.77
C GLU A 73 -17.78 4.10 5.41
N MET A 74 -16.74 3.99 4.59
CA MET A 74 -15.35 4.14 5.02
C MET A 74 -14.93 5.62 5.10
N PRO A 75 -14.08 6.02 6.07
CA PRO A 75 -13.51 7.36 6.09
C PRO A 75 -12.61 7.59 4.86
N LYS A 76 -12.57 8.83 4.35
CA LYS A 76 -11.61 9.17 3.31
C LYS A 76 -10.24 9.35 3.93
N ILE A 77 -9.26 8.55 3.49
CA ILE A 77 -7.88 8.64 3.95
C ILE A 77 -6.98 9.12 2.80
N GLU A 78 -6.27 10.21 3.04
CA GLU A 78 -5.19 10.72 2.18
C GLU A 78 -3.85 10.43 2.88
N TYR A 79 -2.75 10.25 2.13
CA TYR A 79 -1.43 10.02 2.70
C TYR A 79 -0.37 10.92 2.07
N GLU A 80 0.65 11.26 2.85
CA GLU A 80 1.83 12.02 2.43
C GLU A 80 3.09 11.31 2.95
N LEU A 81 4.08 11.11 2.10
CA LEU A 81 5.41 10.63 2.53
C LEU A 81 6.16 11.78 3.20
N ILE A 82 6.48 11.63 4.49
CA ILE A 82 7.12 12.68 5.30
C ILE A 82 8.58 12.35 5.65
N GLY A 83 9.07 11.14 5.36
CA GLY A 83 10.47 10.78 5.53
C GLY A 83 10.79 9.38 5.01
N THR A 84 12.04 9.18 4.62
CA THR A 84 12.59 7.88 4.18
C THR A 84 13.93 7.67 4.86
N GLU A 85 14.15 6.48 5.39
CA GLU A 85 15.44 6.04 5.93
C GLU A 85 15.84 4.76 5.19
N GLU A 86 16.97 4.81 4.49
CA GLU A 86 17.53 3.68 3.76
C GLU A 86 18.62 3.01 4.59
N GLU A 87 18.41 1.73 4.89
CA GLU A 87 19.37 0.87 5.57
C GLU A 87 19.87 -0.22 4.60
N PRO A 88 21.00 -0.90 4.87
CA PRO A 88 21.59 -1.86 3.92
C PRO A 88 20.68 -3.01 3.51
N THR A 89 19.71 -3.38 4.36
CA THR A 89 18.82 -4.52 4.13
C THR A 89 17.35 -4.15 4.06
N HIS A 90 17.00 -2.92 4.46
CA HIS A 90 15.61 -2.51 4.64
C HIS A 90 15.42 -1.01 4.38
N VAL A 91 14.21 -0.59 4.03
CA VAL A 91 13.86 0.82 3.81
C VAL A 91 12.63 1.15 4.63
N LEU A 92 12.74 2.19 5.45
CA LEU A 92 11.65 2.70 6.28
C LEU A 92 11.04 3.92 5.63
N PHE A 93 9.71 3.94 5.58
CA PHE A 93 8.93 5.06 5.09
C PHE A 93 8.04 5.58 6.20
N ASN A 94 8.16 6.88 6.49
CA ASN A 94 7.29 7.60 7.40
C ASN A 94 6.21 8.30 6.59
N TYR A 95 4.95 8.00 6.88
CA TYR A 95 3.79 8.59 6.24
C TYR A 95 2.93 9.35 7.25
N ARG A 96 2.32 10.44 6.80
CA ARG A 96 1.22 11.11 7.50
C ARG A 96 -0.09 10.77 6.81
N LEU A 97 -0.98 10.11 7.53
CA LEU A 97 -2.35 9.87 7.09
C LEU A 97 -3.24 11.03 7.54
N THR A 98 -4.07 11.53 6.63
CA THR A 98 -5.12 12.51 6.92
C THR A 98 -6.47 11.82 6.77
N ILE A 99 -7.17 11.63 7.90
CA ILE A 99 -8.40 10.85 7.99
C ILE A 99 -9.58 11.81 8.12
N LYS A 100 -10.49 11.75 7.15
CA LYS A 100 -11.69 12.60 7.07
C LYS A 100 -12.93 11.75 7.37
N SER A 101 -13.48 11.92 8.57
CA SER A 101 -14.73 11.28 9.00
C SER A 101 -15.95 12.14 8.66
N ARG A 102 -17.12 11.50 8.50
CA ARG A 102 -18.39 12.19 8.26
C ARG A 102 -18.70 13.06 9.49
N GLY A 103 -18.78 14.39 9.32
CA GLY A 103 -18.98 15.35 10.43
C GLY A 103 -17.89 16.42 10.60
N ALA A 104 -16.95 16.53 9.65
CA ALA A 104 -15.88 17.54 9.56
C ALA A 104 -14.69 17.38 10.52
N THR A 105 -14.67 16.33 11.34
CA THR A 105 -13.46 16.01 12.11
C THR A 105 -12.40 15.45 11.18
N THR A 106 -11.33 16.21 10.99
CA THR A 106 -10.10 15.77 10.34
C THR A 106 -9.07 15.52 11.42
N HIS A 107 -8.45 14.35 11.40
CA HIS A 107 -7.33 14.04 12.26
C HIS A 107 -6.20 13.42 11.46
N THR A 108 -5.00 13.53 11.99
CA THR A 108 -3.79 12.96 11.38
C THR A 108 -3.26 11.81 12.21
N ARG A 109 -2.65 10.84 11.54
CA ARG A 109 -1.94 9.72 12.15
C ARG A 109 -0.63 9.52 11.43
N ASN A 110 0.48 9.39 12.16
CA ASN A 110 1.74 9.02 11.54
C ASN A 110 1.87 7.51 11.53
N VAL A 111 2.46 7.00 10.45
CA VAL A 111 2.68 5.57 10.24
C VAL A 111 4.10 5.39 9.77
N ILE A 112 4.77 4.37 10.29
CA ILE A 112 6.03 3.88 9.77
C ILE A 112 5.81 2.54 9.08
N ILE A 113 6.38 2.37 7.89
CA ILE A 113 6.34 1.12 7.12
C ILE A 113 7.77 0.71 6.81
N ASN A 114 8.17 -0.47 7.28
CA ASN A 114 9.46 -1.05 6.99
C ASN A 114 9.34 -2.09 5.87
N THR A 115 10.21 -2.01 4.88
CA THR A 115 10.25 -2.91 3.73
C THR A 115 11.59 -3.61 3.59
N GLU A 116 11.57 -4.88 3.19
CA GLU A 116 12.76 -5.70 2.93
C GLU A 116 12.61 -6.49 1.63
N GLN A 117 13.73 -6.90 1.05
CA GLN A 117 13.74 -7.79 -0.10
C GLN A 117 13.71 -9.25 0.35
N ILE A 118 12.59 -9.93 0.10
CA ILE A 118 12.35 -11.34 0.41
C ILE A 118 12.22 -12.10 -0.90
N ASP A 119 13.10 -13.08 -1.13
CA ASP A 119 13.12 -13.91 -2.35
C ASP A 119 13.10 -13.09 -3.66
N GLY A 120 13.80 -11.95 -3.67
CA GLY A 120 13.87 -11.05 -4.83
C GLY A 120 12.70 -10.06 -4.96
N HIS A 121 11.72 -10.12 -4.06
CA HIS A 121 10.56 -9.22 -4.04
C HIS A 121 10.57 -8.32 -2.81
N TRP A 122 10.26 -7.04 -2.99
CA TRP A 122 10.04 -6.14 -1.87
C TRP A 122 8.74 -6.51 -1.15
N LYS A 123 8.79 -6.53 0.18
CA LYS A 123 7.68 -6.85 1.07
C LYS A 123 7.66 -5.89 2.24
N VAL A 124 6.48 -5.61 2.78
CA VAL A 124 6.35 -4.96 4.08
C VAL A 124 6.66 -5.98 5.17
N VAL A 125 7.65 -5.72 6.01
CA VAL A 125 8.06 -6.62 7.10
C VAL A 125 7.62 -6.14 8.48
N ASN A 126 7.39 -4.84 8.64
CA ASN A 126 6.76 -4.28 9.83
C ASN A 126 6.02 -2.98 9.47
N PHE A 127 5.01 -2.63 10.28
CA PHE A 127 4.36 -1.33 10.25
C PHE A 127 3.81 -0.98 11.63
N ASP A 128 3.85 0.29 12.00
CA ASP A 128 3.34 0.80 13.28
C ASP A 128 2.82 2.23 13.16
N GLU A 129 1.94 2.61 14.08
CA GLU A 129 1.36 3.95 14.20
C GLU A 129 1.98 4.66 15.41
N TYR A 130 2.25 5.98 15.32
CA TYR A 130 2.85 6.77 16.42
C TYR A 130 2.33 8.21 16.50
#